data_AF-A0A7I8K1S5-F1
#
_entry.id   AF-A0A7I8K1S5-F1
#
_cell.length_a   1.000
_cell.length_b   1.000
_cell.length_c   1.000
_cell.angle_alpha   90.00
_cell.angle_beta   90.00
_cell.angle_gamma   90.00
#
_symmetry.space_group_name_H-M   'P 1'
#
loop_
_entity.id
_entity.type
_entity.pdbx_description
1 polymer ?
#
loop_
_entity_poly.entity_id
_entity_poly.type
_entity_poly.pdbx_seq_one_letter_code
_entity_poly.pdbx_strand_id
1 'polypeptide(L)' 'MDPRTDKLIRRTTMVATCTAAYLLLTADYGPEDNVLIPVRAALKSMEQSVKKLVTGSNKEAGETEKKEKPKA' A
#
# COMPACT_ATOMS: atom_id res chain seq x y z
N MET A 1 13.18 9.10 23.11
CA MET A 1 12.41 8.27 22.17
C MET A 1 10.96 8.70 22.25
N ASP A 2 10.29 8.90 21.12
CA ASP A 2 8.87 9.27 21.10
C ASP A 2 8.03 8.02 21.43
N PRO A 3 7.28 8.01 22.55
CA PRO A 3 6.50 6.85 22.98
C PRO A 3 5.39 6.46 21.99
N ARG A 4 4.95 7.36 21.11
CA ARG A 4 3.98 7.05 20.05
C ARG A 4 4.63 6.24 18.94
N THR A 5 5.85 6.61 18.57
CA THR A 5 6.64 5.93 17.54
C THR A 5 7.02 4.52 17.99
N ASP A 6 7.44 4.34 19.24
CA ASP A 6 7.72 3.01 19.82
C ASP A 6 6.50 2.08 19.76
N LYS A 7 5.31 2.59 20.07
CA LYS A 7 4.07 1.81 20.05
C LYS A 7 3.63 1.43 18.64
N LEU A 8 3.88 2.32 17.67
CA LEU A 8 3.63 2.05 16.25
C LEU A 8 4.60 0.99 15.73
N ILE A 9 5.91 1.18 15.94
CA ILE A 9 6.95 0.24 15.51
C ILE A 9 6.64 -1.15 16.07
N ARG A 10 6.36 -1.26 17.37
CA ARG A 10 6.09 -2.56 17.99
C ARG A 10 4.91 -3.30 17.36
N ARG A 11 3.83 -2.60 17.01
CA ARG A 11 2.66 -3.20 16.33
C ARG A 11 3.00 -3.59 14.90
N THR A 12 3.65 -2.70 14.16
CA THR A 12 4.05 -2.94 12.78
C THR A 12 5.02 -4.10 12.68
N THR A 13 6.02 -4.18 13.57
CA THR A 13 6.96 -5.29 13.62
C THR A 13 6.25 -6.60 13.93
N MET A 14 5.34 -6.65 14.89
CA MET A 14 4.57 -7.87 15.19
C MET A 14 3.77 -8.37 13.97
N VAL A 15 3.06 -7.47 13.28
CA VAL A 15 2.30 -7.82 12.07
C VAL A 15 3.24 -8.23 10.94
N ALA A 16 4.32 -7.49 10.72
CA ALA A 16 5.31 -7.80 9.70
C ALA A 16 5.97 -9.16 9.92
N THR A 17 6.29 -9.51 11.16
CA THR A 17 6.84 -10.83 11.52
C THR A 17 5.83 -11.94 11.23
N CYS A 18 4.55 -11.77 11.61
CA CYS A 18 3.51 -12.75 11.29
C CYS A 18 3.34 -12.93 9.77
N THR A 19 3.28 -11.84 9.01
CA THR A 19 3.16 -11.87 7.54
C THR A 19 4.37 -12.52 6.89
N ALA A 20 5.59 -12.19 7.33
CA ALA A 20 6.81 -12.79 6.83
C ALA A 20 6.87 -14.29 7.14
N ALA A 21 6.50 -14.69 8.36
CA ALA A 21 6.44 -16.10 8.75
C ALA A 21 5.41 -16.87 7.91
N TYR A 22 4.23 -16.29 7.67
CA TYR A 22 3.21 -16.88 6.80
C TYR A 22 3.73 -17.04 5.37
N LEU A 23 4.34 -15.99 4.81
CA LEU A 23 4.91 -16.03 3.46
C LEU A 23 6.02 -17.08 3.33
N LEU A 24 6.95 -17.14 4.28
CA LEU A 24 8.04 -18.13 4.29
C LEU A 24 7.49 -19.55 4.43
N LEU A 25 6.51 -19.77 5.29
CA LEU A 25 5.87 -21.07 5.44
C LEU A 25 5.20 -21.49 4.13
N THR A 26 4.45 -20.59 3.49
CA THR A 26 3.82 -20.85 2.18
C THR A 26 4.81 -20.91 1.01
N ALA A 27 6.05 -20.43 1.19
CA ALA A 27 7.05 -20.42 0.12
C ALA A 27 7.51 -21.84 -0.24
N ASP A 28 7.61 -22.74 0.75
CA ASP A 28 7.98 -24.15 0.53
C ASP A 28 6.83 -24.99 -0.05
N TYR A 29 5.58 -24.53 0.09
CA TYR A 29 4.40 -25.22 -0.46
C TYR A 29 4.09 -24.87 -1.93
N GLY A 30 4.90 -24.00 -2.54
CA GLY A 30 4.65 -23.50 -3.88
C GLY A 30 3.51 -22.48 -3.92
N PRO A 31 3.50 -21.57 -4.91
CA PRO A 31 2.49 -20.54 -4.99
C PRO A 31 1.12 -21.19 -5.28
N GLU A 32 0.29 -21.36 -4.25
CA GLU A 32 -1.15 -21.48 -4.47
C GLU A 32 -1.59 -20.20 -5.20
N ASP A 33 -2.07 -20.37 -6.44
CA ASP A 33 -2.37 -19.27 -7.36
C ASP A 33 -3.30 -18.20 -6.74
N ASN A 34 -4.11 -18.57 -5.75
CA ASN A 34 -5.13 -17.69 -5.18
C ASN A 34 -4.61 -16.64 -4.19
N VAL A 35 -3.41 -16.81 -3.60
CA VAL A 35 -2.90 -15.88 -2.56
C VAL A 35 -2.08 -14.74 -3.17
N LEU A 36 -1.40 -15.01 -4.29
CA LEU A 36 -0.47 -14.07 -4.91
C LEU A 36 -1.06 -13.25 -6.07
N ILE A 37 -2.25 -13.60 -6.58
CA ILE A 37 -2.94 -12.79 -7.60
C ILE A 37 -3.24 -11.36 -7.11
N PRO A 38 -3.84 -11.15 -5.91
CA PRO A 38 -4.15 -9.81 -5.43
C PRO A 38 -2.89 -9.00 -5.14
N VAL A 39 -1.86 -9.65 -4.61
CA VAL A 39 -0.57 -9.02 -4.27
C VAL A 39 0.18 -8.60 -5.54
N ARG A 40 0.21 -9.44 -6.59
CA ARG A 40 0.82 -9.08 -7.89
C ARG A 40 0.06 -7.95 -8.58
N ALA A 41 -1.28 -7.95 -8.53
CA ALA A 41 -2.09 -6.87 -9.08
C ALA A 41 -1.86 -5.56 -8.32
N ALA A 42 -1.79 -5.61 -6.99
CA ALA A 42 -1.46 -4.46 -6.14
C ALA A 42 -0.04 -3.93 -6.42
N LEU A 43 0.96 -4.80 -6.52
CA LEU A 43 2.33 -4.44 -6.89
C LEU A 43 2.40 -3.77 -8.27
N LYS A 44 1.72 -4.33 -9.28
CA LYS A 44 1.66 -3.74 -10.62
C LYS A 44 0.96 -2.38 -10.64
N SER A 45 -0.09 -2.22 -9.82
CA SER A 45 -0.81 -0.94 -9.65
C SER A 45 0.04 0.10 -8.90
N MET A 46 0.79 -0.32 -7.87
CA MET A 46 1.74 0.53 -7.16
C MET A 46 2.89 0.95 -8.06
N GLU A 47 3.45 0.05 -8.87
CA GLU A 47 4.45 0.41 -9.88
C GLU A 47 3.93 1.46 -10.85
N GLN A 48 2.71 1.31 -11.35
CA GLN A 48 2.10 2.30 -12.23
C GLN A 48 1.84 3.62 -11.52
N SER A 49 1.44 3.59 -10.24
CA SER A 49 1.20 4.78 -9.43
C SER A 49 2.49 5.53 -9.12
N VAL A 50 3.58 4.83 -8.78
CA VAL A 50 4.91 5.41 -8.57
C VAL A 50 5.49 5.93 -9.89
N LYS A 51 5.36 5.17 -10.99
CA LYS A 51 5.76 5.65 -12.32
C LYS A 51 4.98 6.93 -12.69
N LYS A 52 3.68 7.00 -12.41
CA LYS A 52 2.86 8.20 -12.64
C LYS A 52 3.22 9.35 -11.69
N LEU A 53 3.57 9.06 -10.44
CA LEU A 53 4.01 10.05 -9.45
C LEU A 53 5.37 10.66 -9.83
N VAL A 54 6.33 9.83 -10.24
CA VAL A 54 7.67 10.25 -10.66
C VAL A 54 7.64 10.93 -12.03
N THR A 55 6.87 10.41 -12.99
CA THR A 55 6.73 11.00 -14.33
C THR A 55 5.81 12.23 -14.34
N GLY A 56 4.90 12.34 -13.36
CA GLY A 56 3.88 13.40 -13.25
C GLY A 56 4.25 14.54 -12.30
N SER A 57 5.40 14.49 -11.61
CA SER A 57 5.85 15.54 -10.68
C SER A 57 6.14 16.91 -11.32
N ASN A 58 5.72 17.14 -12.58
CA ASN A 58 5.81 18.43 -13.24
C ASN A 58 4.51 18.89 -13.94
N LYS A 59 3.34 18.33 -13.58
CA LYS A 59 2.04 18.92 -13.94
C LYS A 59 1.04 18.79 -12.80
N GLU A 60 0.45 19.93 -12.46
CA GLU A 60 -0.79 20.13 -11.68
C GLU A 60 -0.63 20.18 -10.15
N ALA A 61 0.00 21.27 -9.70
CA ALA A 61 -0.62 22.05 -8.63
C ALA A 61 -1.89 22.73 -9.20
N GLY A 62 -3.04 22.44 -8.60
CA GLY A 62 -4.29 23.17 -8.85
C GLY A 62 -5.48 22.26 -9.10
N GLU A 63 -6.20 21.91 -8.03
CA GLU A 63 -7.65 22.12 -7.89
C GLU A 63 -8.18 21.26 -6.74
N THR A 64 -7.99 21.77 -5.53
CA THR A 64 -9.03 21.65 -4.51
C THR A 64 -9.83 22.94 -4.53
N GLU A 65 -11.06 22.90 -5.03
CA GLU A 65 -12.16 23.49 -4.26
C GLU A 65 -13.49 22.78 -4.53
N LYS A 66 -14.25 22.72 -3.45
CA LYS A 66 -15.39 21.87 -3.16
C LYS A 66 -16.55 22.82 -2.93
N LYS A 67 -17.72 22.56 -3.54
CA LYS A 67 -19.10 22.99 -3.17
C LYS A 67 -19.91 23.21 -4.46
N GLU A 68 -21.18 22.90 -4.62
CA GLU A 68 -22.26 22.39 -3.76
C GLU A 68 -23.47 22.29 -4.71
N LYS A 69 -24.23 21.18 -4.72
CA LYS A 69 -25.57 21.20 -5.33
C LYS A 69 -26.47 22.06 -4.44
N PRO A 70 -27.40 22.85 -5.01
CA PRO A 70 -28.76 22.32 -5.02
C PRO A 70 -29.56 22.61 -6.31
N LYS A 71 -30.68 21.90 -6.33
CA LYS A 71 -31.74 21.70 -7.30
C LYS A 71 -32.59 22.96 -7.54
N ALA A 72 -33.03 23.14 -8.79
CA ALA A 72 -34.33 23.72 -9.16
C ALA A 72 -34.83 22.96 -10.39
#